data_AF-A0A1V9ZLS6-F1
#
_entry.id   AF-A0A1V9ZLS6-F1
#
_cell.length_a   1.000
_cell.length_b   1.000
_cell.length_c   1.000
_cell.angle_alpha   90.00
_cell.angle_beta   90.00
_cell.angle_gamma   90.00
#
_symmetry.space_group_name_H-M   'P 1'
#
loop_
_entity.id
_entity.type
_entity.pdbx_description
1 polymer ?
#
loop_
_entity_poly.entity_id
_entity_poly.type
_entity_poly.pdbx_seq_one_letter_code
_entity_poly.pdbx_strand_id
1 'polypeptide(L)' 'MCSRTTCGVCHKPTWSGCGMHIESALRGVAEEDRCPEYMTGKHKSSMFKNVCIVSIVAAVLYLSMA' A
#
# COMPACT_ATOMS: atom_id res chain seq x y z
N MET A 1 -13.31 -3.29 -11.52
CA MET A 1 -13.87 -3.95 -10.33
C MET A 1 -13.08 -3.46 -9.12
N CYS A 2 -13.75 -2.96 -8.08
CA CYS A 2 -13.04 -2.59 -6.86
C CYS A 2 -12.83 -3.83 -6.00
N SER A 3 -11.63 -4.01 -5.48
CA SER A 3 -11.26 -5.16 -4.65
C SER A 3 -10.76 -4.69 -3.29
N ARG A 4 -10.98 -5.51 -2.25
CA ARG A 4 -10.39 -5.25 -0.93
C ARG A 4 -8.88 -5.45 -1.00
N THR A 5 -8.13 -4.52 -0.42
CA THR A 5 -6.68 -4.58 -0.30
C THR A 5 -6.24 -3.99 1.04
N THR A 6 -4.96 -4.09 1.38
CA THR A 6 -4.42 -3.50 2.61
C THR A 6 -3.52 -2.32 2.26
N CYS A 7 -3.70 -1.22 2.97
CA CYS A 7 -2.86 -0.03 2.83
C CYS A 7 -1.42 -0.33 3.29
N GLY A 8 -0.43 -0.14 2.43
CA GLY A 8 0.98 -0.44 2.75
C GLY A 8 1.67 0.57 3.68
N VAL A 9 1.01 1.66 4.03
CA VAL A 9 1.51 2.67 4.99
C VAL A 9 0.80 2.55 6.33
N CYS A 10 -0.52 2.46 6.28
CA CYS A 10 -1.34 2.45 7.47
C CYS A 10 -1.66 1.04 7.96
N HIS A 11 -1.50 0.00 7.13
CA HIS A 11 -1.82 -1.40 7.43
C HIS A 11 -3.30 -1.68 7.75
N LYS A 12 -4.19 -0.73 7.47
CA LYS A 12 -5.64 -0.90 7.56
C LYS A 12 -6.22 -1.47 6.26
N PRO A 13 -7.34 -2.22 6.32
CA PRO A 13 -8.13 -2.57 5.15
C PRO A 13 -8.57 -1.32 4.36
N THR A 14 -8.42 -1.42 3.05
CA THR A 14 -8.82 -0.42 2.06
C THR A 14 -9.30 -1.10 0.78
N TRP A 15 -9.54 -0.33 -0.28
CA TRP A 15 -9.94 -0.84 -1.59
C TRP A 15 -9.01 -0.35 -2.69
N SER A 16 -8.94 -1.09 -3.79
CA SER A 16 -8.29 -0.68 -5.04
C SER A 16 -9.29 -0.72 -6.19
N GLY A 17 -9.32 0.30 -7.06
CA GLY A 17 -10.24 0.34 -8.21
C GLY A 17 -10.66 1.75 -8.62
N CYS A 18 -11.91 1.90 -9.09
CA CYS A 18 -12.46 3.16 -9.58
C CYS A 18 -13.15 4.03 -8.52
N GLY A 19 -13.32 3.56 -7.28
CA GLY A 19 -13.92 4.33 -6.19
C GLY A 19 -15.44 4.44 -6.20
N MET A 20 -16.12 3.85 -7.18
CA MET A 20 -17.59 3.76 -7.18
C MET A 20 -18.13 2.55 -6.41
N HIS A 21 -17.27 1.63 -5.99
CA HIS A 21 -17.68 0.38 -5.32
C HIS A 21 -16.98 0.19 -3.97
N ILE A 22 -16.73 1.29 -3.26
CA ILE A 22 -16.02 1.32 -1.96
C ILE A 22 -16.77 0.47 -0.92
N GLU A 23 -18.07 0.72 -0.77
CA GLU A 23 -18.91 -0.01 0.19
C GLU A 23 -18.98 -1.51 -0.12
N SER A 24 -19.02 -1.87 -1.41
CA SER A 24 -18.97 -3.28 -1.83
C SER A 24 -17.62 -3.93 -1.55
N ALA A 25 -16.50 -3.20 -1.71
CA ALA A 25 -15.16 -3.70 -1.44
C ALA A 25 -14.86 -3.82 0.07
N LEU A 26 -15.39 -2.89 0.87
CA LEU A 26 -15.22 -2.83 2.33
C LEU A 26 -16.38 -3.43 3.12
N ARG A 27 -17.24 -4.23 2.47
CA ARG A 27 -18.40 -4.85 3.12
C ARG A 27 -18.00 -5.67 4.36
N GLY A 28 -18.51 -5.30 5.53
CA GLY A 28 -18.19 -5.98 6.80
C GLY A 28 -16.90 -5.50 7.48
N VAL A 29 -16.29 -4.41 7.01
CA VAL A 29 -15.22 -3.70 7.74
C VAL A 29 -15.85 -2.47 8.39
N ALA A 30 -15.74 -2.36 9.72
CA ALA A 30 -16.20 -1.20 10.48
C ALA A 30 -15.42 0.05 10.08
N GLU A 31 -16.02 1.24 10.17
CA GLU A 31 -15.35 2.47 9.73
C GLU A 31 -14.05 2.76 10.48
N GLU A 32 -14.00 2.42 11.77
CA GLU A 32 -12.82 2.53 12.63
C GLU A 32 -11.64 1.66 12.19
N ASP A 33 -11.92 0.54 11.53
CA ASP A 33 -10.89 -0.36 11.00
C ASP A 33 -10.43 0.03 9.60
N ARG A 34 -11.12 0.94 8.91
CA ARG A 34 -10.77 1.34 7.54
C ARG A 34 -9.56 2.28 7.53
N CYS A 35 -8.87 2.32 6.39
CA CYS A 35 -7.85 3.34 6.17
C CYS A 35 -8.45 4.76 6.32
N PRO A 36 -7.86 5.71 7.04
CA PRO A 36 -8.43 7.05 7.23
C PRO A 36 -8.61 7.80 5.90
N GLU A 37 -7.82 7.48 4.88
CA GLU A 37 -7.92 8.05 3.54
C GLU A 37 -8.63 7.12 2.54
N TYR A 38 -9.42 6.15 3.00
CA TYR A 38 -10.15 5.22 2.12
C TYR A 38 -11.14 5.91 1.18
N MET A 39 -11.67 7.07 1.56
CA MET A 39 -12.58 7.85 0.72
C MET A 39 -11.93 8.40 -0.56
N THR A 40 -10.62 8.68 -0.52
CA THR A 40 -9.92 9.39 -1.61
C THR A 40 -9.18 8.43 -2.54
N GLY A 41 -9.04 7.15 -2.16
CA GLY A 41 -8.23 6.16 -2.88
C GLY A 41 -6.72 6.44 -2.85
N LYS A 42 -6.26 7.46 -2.10
CA LYS A 42 -4.84 7.81 -2.01
C LYS A 42 -4.14 6.92 -0.98
N HIS A 43 -3.90 5.68 -1.34
CA HIS A 43 -3.09 4.76 -0.54
C HIS A 43 -1.62 4.93 -0.91
N LYS A 44 -0.87 5.72 -0.14
CA LYS A 44 0.58 5.79 -0.31
C LYS A 44 1.15 4.37 -0.12
N SER A 45 1.77 3.81 -1.14
CA SER A 45 2.48 2.55 -1.05
C SER A 45 3.95 2.84 -0.74
N SER A 46 4.41 2.46 0.46
CA SER A 46 5.83 2.54 0.83
C SER A 46 6.73 1.59 0.03
N MET A 47 6.15 0.77 -0.86
CA MET A 47 6.84 -0.31 -1.56
C MET A 47 7.95 0.19 -2.50
N PHE A 48 7.82 1.39 -3.08
CA PHE A 48 8.80 1.88 -4.04
C PHE A 48 10.10 2.42 -3.40
N LYS A 49 10.05 2.86 -2.13
CA LYS A 49 11.22 3.45 -1.46
C LYS A 49 12.25 2.40 -1.03
N ASN A 50 11.78 1.23 -0.60
CA ASN A 50 12.66 0.19 -0.08
C ASN A 50 13.45 -0.54 -1.18
N VAL A 51 12.88 -0.66 -2.39
CA VAL A 51 13.56 -1.27 -3.54
C VAL A 51 14.84 -0.50 -3.93
N CYS A 52 14.76 0.84 -4.01
CA CYS A 52 15.92 1.65 -4.36
C CYS A 52 17.06 1.56 -3.32
N ILE A 53 16.73 1.48 -2.03
CA ILE A 53 17.73 1.38 -0.96
C ILE A 53 18.43 0.02 -0.99
N VAL A 54 17.68 -1.07 -1.13
CA VAL A 54 18.24 -2.43 -1.17
C VAL A 54 19.19 -2.59 -2.37
N SER A 55 18.83 -2.07 -3.54
CA SER A 55 19.71 -2.13 -4.73
C SER A 55 21.01 -1.35 -4.56
N ILE A 56 20.97 -0.17 -3.91
CA ILE A 56 22.18 0.64 -3.66
C ILE A 56 23.09 -0.06 -2.65
N VAL A 57 22.53 -0.58 -1.54
CA VAL A 57 23.32 -1.28 -0.52
C VAL A 57 23.95 -2.55 -1.10
N ALA A 58 23.20 -3.32 -1.90
CA ALA A 58 23.74 -4.50 -2.58
C ALA A 58 24.89 -4.13 -3.52
N ALA A 59 24.74 -3.08 -4.33
CA ALA A 59 25.79 -2.61 -5.23
C ALA A 59 27.05 -2.16 -4.47
N VAL A 60 26.90 -1.38 -3.40
CA VAL A 60 28.02 -0.92 -2.56
C VAL A 60 28.75 -2.10 -1.93
N LEU A 61 28.02 -3.08 -1.38
CA LEU A 61 28.62 -4.28 -0.79
C LEU A 61 29.41 -5.08 -1.83
N TYR A 62 28.84 -5.30 -3.03
CA TYR A 62 29.53 -5.99 -4.13
C TYR A 62 30.84 -5.29 -4.55
N LEU A 63 30.84 -3.96 -4.64
CA LEU A 63 32.02 -3.17 -5.00
C LEU A 63 33.12 -3.18 -3.92
N SER A 64 32.74 -3.31 -2.64
CA SER A 64 33.72 -3.41 -1.54
C SER A 64 34.32 -4.80 -1.34
N MET A 65 33.81 -5.82 -2.02
CA MET A 65 34.30 -7.20 -1.98
C MET A 65 35.21 -7.55 -3.18
N ALA A 66 35.34 -6.64 -4.14
CA ALA A 66 36.22 -6.72 -5.31
C ALA A 66 37.48 -5.88 -5.08
#